data_AF-I9WRI7-F1
#
_entry.id   AF-I9WRI7-F1
#
_cell.length_a   1.000
_cell.length_b   1.000
_cell.length_c   1.000
_cell.angle_alpha   90.00
_cell.angle_beta   90.00
_cell.angle_gamma   90.00
#
_symmetry.space_group_name_H-M   'P 1'
#
loop_
_entity.id
_entity.type
_entity.pdbx_description
1 polymer ?
#
loop_
_entity_poly.entity_id
_entity_poly.type
_entity_poly.pdbx_seq_one_letter_code
_entity_poly.pdbx_strand_id
1 'polypeptide(L)' 'MESVKQNFIEKLKVFATELTDHVTTQLGDWKIKGFIDTDKNIYTISPDTKIISKILEIQLFPKFKTFAKKNGYEIIIAEK' A
#
# COMPACT_ATOMS: atom_id res chain seq x y z
N MET A 1 -8.88 -21.63 -16.78
CA MET A 1 -9.31 -20.40 -16.09
C MET A 1 -9.25 -20.54 -14.58
N GLU A 2 -9.78 -21.62 -14.02
CA GLU A 2 -9.78 -21.85 -12.56
C GLU A 2 -8.36 -21.89 -11.94
N SER A 3 -7.41 -22.52 -12.62
CA SER A 3 -5.99 -22.57 -12.19
C SER A 3 -5.29 -21.21 -12.15
N VAL A 4 -5.56 -20.32 -13.12
CA VAL A 4 -4.97 -18.97 -13.17
C VAL A 4 -5.50 -18.11 -12.03
N LYS A 5 -6.80 -18.19 -11.76
CA LYS A 5 -7.44 -17.50 -10.64
C LYS A 5 -6.90 -18.00 -9.30
N GLN A 6 -6.77 -19.32 -9.13
CA GLN A 6 -6.19 -19.92 -7.92
C GLN A 6 -4.74 -19.45 -7.70
N ASN A 7 -3.91 -19.50 -8.75
CA ASN A 7 -2.52 -19.04 -8.69
C ASN A 7 -2.41 -17.56 -8.28
N PHE A 8 -3.26 -16.70 -8.86
CA PHE A 8 -3.33 -15.29 -8.47
C PHE A 8 -3.71 -15.13 -6.99
N ILE A 9 -4.75 -15.83 -6.52
CA ILE A 9 -5.22 -15.76 -5.14
C ILE A 9 -4.14 -16.21 -4.17
N GLU A 10 -3.41 -17.29 -4.48
CA GLU A 10 -2.30 -17.77 -3.65
C GLU A 10 -1.21 -16.72 -3.50
N LYS A 11 -0.75 -16.15 -4.63
CA LYS A 11 0.24 -15.07 -4.64
C LYS A 11 -0.25 -13.84 -3.88
N LEU A 12 -1.51 -13.46 -4.06
CA LEU A 12 -2.11 -12.31 -3.39
C LEU A 12 -2.20 -12.54 -1.88
N LYS A 13 -2.56 -13.75 -1.43
CA LYS A 13 -2.61 -14.10 0.00
C LYS A 13 -1.23 -13.99 0.65
N VAL A 14 -0.19 -14.49 -0.01
CA VAL A 14 1.19 -14.34 0.47
C VAL A 14 1.59 -12.87 0.53
N PHE A 15 1.30 -12.09 -0.52
CA PHE A 15 1.57 -10.65 -0.51
C PHE A 15 0.80 -9.91 0.59
N ALA A 16 -0.45 -10.31 0.88
CA ALA A 16 -1.28 -9.69 1.90
C ALA A 16 -0.67 -9.80 3.31
N THR A 17 0.10 -10.85 3.60
CA THR A 17 0.77 -10.99 4.91
C THR A 17 1.87 -9.95 5.13
N GLU A 18 2.40 -9.37 4.05
CA GLU A 18 3.48 -8.37 4.09
C GLU A 18 2.96 -6.93 4.21
N LEU A 19 1.64 -6.70 4.04
CA LEU A 19 1.07 -5.36 3.95
C LEU A 19 1.21 -4.55 5.25
N THR A 20 0.98 -5.19 6.39
CA THR A 20 1.12 -4.55 7.71
C THR A 20 2.54 -4.04 7.89
N ASP A 21 3.54 -4.87 7.57
CA ASP A 21 4.96 -4.52 7.68
C ASP A 21 5.35 -3.37 6.76
N HIS A 22 4.60 -3.10 5.69
CA HIS A 22 4.85 -1.96 4.81
C HIS A 22 4.38 -0.63 5.44
N VAL A 23 3.38 -0.66 6.31
CA VAL A 23 2.74 0.54 6.88
C VAL A 23 3.11 0.80 8.33
N THR A 24 3.54 -0.23 9.07
CA THR A 24 3.98 -0.12 10.47
C THR A 24 5.48 -0.35 10.66
N THR A 25 6.00 0.11 11.80
CA THR A 25 7.32 -0.25 12.33
C THR A 25 7.25 -1.62 12.99
N GLN A 26 8.41 -2.15 13.42
CA GLN A 26 8.49 -3.41 14.19
C GLN A 26 7.76 -3.34 15.54
N LEU A 27 7.51 -2.13 16.05
CA LEU A 27 6.79 -1.88 17.30
C LEU A 27 5.28 -1.72 17.08
N GLY A 28 4.80 -1.83 15.83
CA GLY A 28 3.38 -1.65 15.48
C GLY A 28 2.96 -0.19 15.26
N ASP A 29 3.89 0.76 15.39
CA ASP A 29 3.65 2.17 15.12
C ASP A 29 3.48 2.44 13.62
N TRP A 30 2.59 3.36 13.26
CA TRP A 30 2.55 3.90 11.89
C TRP A 30 3.90 4.47 11.45
N LYS A 31 4.39 4.04 10.28
CA LYS A 31 5.63 4.55 9.68
C LYS A 31 5.56 6.03 9.31
N ILE A 32 4.39 6.50 8.89
CA ILE A 32 4.15 7.90 8.57
C ILE A 32 3.43 8.53 9.76
N LYS A 33 4.00 9.60 10.31
CA LYS A 33 3.47 10.35 11.46
C LYS A 33 3.00 11.77 11.09
N GLY A 34 3.31 12.22 9.88
CA GLY A 34 3.03 13.57 9.42
C GLY A 34 3.39 13.78 7.96
N PHE A 35 3.15 14.98 7.47
CA PHE A 35 3.61 15.47 6.17
C PHE A 35 4.54 16.66 6.38
N ILE A 36 5.41 16.91 5.41
CA ILE A 36 6.29 18.07 5.37
C ILE A 36 5.99 18.86 4.09
N ASP A 37 5.90 20.17 4.19
CA ASP A 37 5.78 21.04 3.02
C ASP A 37 7.16 21.43 2.45
N THR A 38 7.17 22.23 1.39
CA THR A 38 8.40 22.71 0.76
C THR A 38 9.19 23.69 1.63
N ASP A 39 8.54 24.33 2.60
CA ASP A 39 9.13 25.26 3.57
C ASP A 39 9.63 24.56 4.84
N LYS A 40 9.54 23.22 4.88
CA LYS A 40 9.94 22.33 5.97
C LYS A 40 9.07 22.42 7.23
N ASN A 41 7.84 22.93 7.12
CA ASN A 41 6.87 22.82 8.21
C ASN A 41 6.33 21.39 8.28
N ILE A 42 6.25 20.85 9.50
CA ILE A 42 5.75 19.49 9.76
C ILE A 42 4.31 19.57 10.25
N TYR A 43 3.42 18.83 9.58
CA TYR A 43 2.00 18.73 9.89
C TYR A 43 1.68 17.33 10.36
N THR A 44 0.97 17.21 11.48
CA THR A 44 0.49 15.92 11.97
C THR A 44 -0.69 15.41 11.16
N ILE A 45 -0.91 14.11 11.21
CA ILE A 45 -2.04 13.47 10.52
C ILE A 45 -3.29 13.54 11.41
N SER A 46 -4.40 13.99 10.83
CA SER A 46 -5.74 13.83 11.42
C SER A 46 -6.18 12.36 11.36
N PRO A 47 -6.90 11.85 12.38
CA PRO A 47 -7.46 10.48 12.35
C PRO A 47 -8.62 10.30 11.35
N ASP A 48 -8.95 11.31 10.54
CA ASP A 48 -9.97 11.24 9.50
C ASP A 48 -9.71 10.09 8.51
N THR A 49 -10.76 9.32 8.23
CA THR A 49 -10.64 8.10 7.42
C THR A 49 -10.19 8.38 5.99
N LYS A 50 -10.52 9.53 5.39
CA LYS A 50 -10.08 9.87 4.03
C LYS A 50 -8.58 10.14 3.99
N ILE A 51 -8.06 10.82 5.03
CA ILE A 51 -6.64 11.09 5.16
C ILE A 51 -5.87 9.78 5.35
N ILE A 52 -6.32 8.92 6.27
CA ILE A 52 -5.71 7.60 6.51
C ILE A 52 -5.74 6.73 5.25
N SER A 53 -6.86 6.69 4.52
CA SER A 53 -6.95 5.95 3.26
C SER A 53 -5.95 6.43 2.22
N LYS A 54 -5.73 7.75 2.10
CA LYS A 54 -4.76 8.29 1.13
C LYS A 54 -3.31 7.95 1.50
N ILE A 55 -2.98 7.97 2.79
CA ILE A 55 -1.66 7.57 3.29
C ILE A 55 -1.38 6.10 2.97
N LEU A 56 -2.34 5.23 3.28
CA LEU A 56 -2.25 3.80 2.96
C LEU A 56 -2.05 3.57 1.46
N GLU A 57 -2.82 4.28 0.62
CA GLU A 57 -2.67 4.20 -0.83
C GLU A 57 -1.25 4.58 -1.27
N ILE A 58 -0.70 5.70 -0.79
CA ILE A 58 0.66 6.15 -1.12
C ILE A 58 1.72 5.12 -0.69
N GLN A 59 1.59 4.54 0.51
CA GLN A 59 2.54 3.56 1.03
C GLN A 59 2.46 2.21 0.30
N LEU A 60 1.25 1.73 0.01
CA LEU A 60 1.01 0.39 -0.51
C LEU A 60 1.04 0.31 -2.04
N PHE A 61 0.68 1.37 -2.75
CA PHE A 61 0.60 1.35 -4.22
C PHE A 61 1.94 0.99 -4.92
N PRO A 62 3.12 1.47 -4.49
CA PRO A 62 4.40 1.00 -5.02
C PRO A 62 4.63 -0.51 -4.79
N LYS A 63 4.08 -1.06 -3.70
CA LYS A 63 4.18 -2.48 -3.36
C LYS A 63 3.29 -3.32 -4.27
N PHE A 64 2.08 -2.86 -4.55
CA PHE A 64 1.22 -3.46 -5.59
C PHE A 64 1.89 -3.45 -6.97
N LYS A 65 2.53 -2.34 -7.38
CA LYS A 65 3.32 -2.28 -8.63
C LYS A 65 4.42 -3.35 -8.66
N THR A 66 5.12 -3.53 -7.56
CA THR A 66 6.17 -4.55 -7.43
C THR A 66 5.59 -5.97 -7.51
N PHE A 67 4.48 -6.22 -6.81
CA PHE A 67 3.75 -7.49 -6.87
C PHE A 67 3.33 -7.82 -8.30
N ALA A 68 2.73 -6.86 -9.02
CA ALA A 68 2.29 -7.05 -10.39
C ALA A 68 3.47 -7.39 -11.32
N LYS A 69 4.54 -6.58 -11.28
CA LYS A 69 5.76 -6.81 -12.08
C LYS A 69 6.38 -8.18 -11.81
N LYS A 70 6.51 -8.58 -10.53
CA LYS A 70 7.09 -9.88 -10.14
C LYS A 70 6.29 -11.07 -10.66
N ASN A 71 4.98 -10.92 -10.81
CA ASN A 71 4.08 -12.00 -11.20
C ASN A 71 3.61 -11.92 -12.66
N GLY A 72 4.18 -10.99 -13.45
CA GLY A 72 3.84 -10.83 -14.86
C GLY A 72 2.47 -10.20 -15.11
N TYR A 73 1.94 -9.43 -14.15
CA TYR A 73 0.68 -8.71 -14.28
C TYR A 73 0.90 -7.24 -14.65
N GLU A 74 -0.08 -6.68 -15.35
CA GLU A 74 -0.20 -5.25 -15.60
C GLU A 74 -1.20 -4.63 -14.60
N ILE A 75 -0.90 -3.44 -14.12
CA ILE A 75 -1.84 -2.67 -13.28
C ILE A 75 -2.58 -1.71 -14.17
N ILE A 76 -3.90 -1.87 -14.22
CA ILE A 76 -4.82 -0.93 -14.86
C ILE A 76 -5.36 0.00 -13.78
N ILE A 77 -5.15 1.30 -13.96
CA ILE A 77 -5.72 2.31 -13.08
C ILE A 77 -7.16 2.57 -13.51
N ALA A 78 -8.08 2.61 -12.56
CA ALA A 78 -9.44 3.02 -12.84
C ALA A 78 -9.42 4.48 -13.30
N GLU A 79 -9.81 4.72 -14.55
CA GLU A 79 -10.14 6.07 -15.01
C GLU A 79 -11.41 6.55 -14.32
N LYS A 80 -11.48 7.85 -14.11
CA LYS A 80 -12.52 8.50 -13.32
C LYS A 80 -13.80 8.71 -14.13
#